data_AF-A0A2L2Z5T1-F1
#
_entry.id   AF-A0A2L2Z5T1-F1
#
_cell.length_a   1.000
_cell.length_b   1.000
_cell.length_c   1.000
_cell.angle_alpha   90.00
_cell.angle_beta   90.00
_cell.angle_gamma   90.00
#
_symmetry.space_group_name_H-M   'P 1'
#
loop_
_entity.id
_entity.type
_entity.pdbx_description
1 polymer ?
#
loop_
_entity_poly.entity_id
_entity_poly.type
_entity_poly.pdbx_seq_one_letter_code
_entity_poly.pdbx_strand_id
1 'polypeptide(L)' 'FKPIQFTSEPLQHFLISSLNRFTEYSIIVQPFNSRGAGPPSEEIKAKTLQFDPPGVPVIKTYTP' A
#
# COMPACT_ATOMS: atom_id res chain seq x y z
N PHE A 1 -28.27 -11.40 -21.49
CA PHE A 1 -27.13 -11.31 -20.56
C PHE A 1 -26.03 -10.48 -21.22
N LYS A 2 -25.60 -9.38 -20.61
CA LYS A 2 -24.54 -8.51 -21.16
C LYS A 2 -23.25 -8.86 -20.42
N PRO A 3 -22.22 -9.39 -21.08
CA PRO A 3 -20.98 -9.74 -20.39
C PRO A 3 -20.32 -8.47 -19.86
N ILE A 4 -19.92 -8.51 -18.58
CA ILE A 4 -19.09 -7.47 -17.98
C ILE A 4 -17.73 -7.60 -18.66
N GLN A 5 -17.40 -6.65 -19.53
CA GLN A 5 -16.05 -6.52 -20.05
C GLN A 5 -15.19 -6.02 -18.89
N PHE A 6 -14.37 -6.90 -18.31
CA PHE A 6 -13.29 -6.46 -17.44
C PHE A 6 -12.29 -5.71 -18.32
N THR A 7 -12.47 -4.41 -18.48
CA THR A 7 -11.37 -3.56 -18.89
C THR A 7 -10.32 -3.69 -17.78
N SER A 8 -9.13 -4.16 -18.13
CA SER A 8 -7.98 -4.18 -17.24
C SER A 8 -7.52 -2.74 -17.06
N GLU A 9 -8.34 -1.92 -16.39
CA GLU A 9 -7.94 -0.58 -16.00
C GLU A 9 -6.68 -0.72 -15.15
N PRO A 10 -5.60 0.01 -15.46
CA PRO A 10 -4.37 -0.10 -14.70
C PRO A 10 -4.66 0.28 -13.25
N LEU A 11 -4.34 -0.63 -12.33
CA LEU A 11 -4.44 -0.37 -10.89
C LEU A 11 -3.57 0.86 -10.55
N GLN A 12 -4.22 1.93 -10.12
CA GLN A 12 -3.54 3.12 -9.69
C GLN A 12 -2.99 2.90 -8.28
N HIS A 13 -1.69 3.10 -8.10
CA HIS A 13 -0.99 2.94 -6.83
C HIS A 13 -0.15 4.17 -6.52
N PHE A 14 0.13 4.40 -5.23
CA PHE A 14 0.98 5.49 -4.77
C PHE A 14 1.85 5.01 -3.59
N LEU A 15 3.13 5.39 -3.60
CA LEU A 15 4.07 5.08 -2.53
C LEU A 15 4.13 6.26 -1.54
N ILE A 16 3.62 6.04 -0.33
CA ILE A 16 3.81 6.98 0.78
C ILE A 16 5.17 6.68 1.42
N SER A 17 6.09 7.64 1.37
CA SER A 17 7.47 7.51 1.88
C SER A 17 7.73 8.44 3.07
N SER A 18 8.90 8.30 3.69
CA SER A 18 9.35 9.13 4.83
C SER A 18 8.40 9.14 6.03
N LEU A 19 7.78 7.99 6.32
CA LEU A 19 6.96 7.79 7.51
C LEU A 19 7.83 7.51 8.74
N ASN A 20 7.31 7.88 9.91
CA ASN A 20 7.94 7.54 11.18
C ASN A 20 7.89 6.03 11.39
N ARG A 21 8.98 5.45 11.92
CA ARG A 21 9.05 4.03 12.29
C ARG A 21 8.13 3.73 13.46
N PHE A 22 7.70 2.47 13.56
CA PHE A 22 6.86 1.97 14.65
C PHE A 22 5.62 2.83 14.95
N THR A 23 5.05 3.47 13.92
CA THR A 23 3.95 4.43 14.05
C THR A 23 2.72 3.91 13.30
N GLU A 24 1.55 3.99 13.92
CA GLU A 24 0.27 3.65 13.28
C GLU A 24 -0.27 4.85 12.50
N TYR A 25 -0.70 4.59 11.27
CA TYR A 25 -1.30 5.57 10.36
C TYR A 25 -2.70 5.10 9.97
N SER A 26 -3.65 6.02 9.99
CA SER A 26 -4.96 5.89 9.33
C SER A 26 -4.89 6.47 7.92
N ILE A 27 -5.38 5.74 6.93
CA ILE A 27 -5.29 6.09 5.51
C ILE A 27 -6.70 6.04 4.90
N ILE A 28 -7.08 7.11 4.20
CA ILE A 28 -8.27 7.20 3.34
C ILE A 28 -7.89 7.72 1.96
N VAL A 29 -8.66 7.35 0.94
CA VAL A 29 -8.52 7.88 -0.43
C VAL A 29 -9.80 8.63 -0.79
N GLN A 30 -9.65 9.87 -1.22
CA GLN A 30 -10.79 10.70 -1.65
C GLN A 30 -10.59 11.13 -3.11
N PRO A 31 -11.52 10.76 -4.02
CA PRO A 31 -11.45 11.21 -5.40
C PRO A 31 -11.83 12.70 -5.49
N PHE A 32 -11.23 13.44 -6.42
CA PHE A 32 -11.63 14.82 -6.71
C PHE A 32 -11.64 15.09 -8.22
N ASN A 33 -12.49 16.02 -8.65
CA ASN A 33 -12.53 16.54 -10.01
C ASN A 33 -12.88 18.04 -9.98
N SER A 34 -13.11 18.65 -11.15
CA SER A 34 -13.43 20.08 -11.26
C SER A 34 -14.72 20.53 -10.57
N ARG A 35 -15.63 19.61 -10.22
CA ARG A 35 -16.85 19.89 -9.45
C ARG A 35 -16.64 19.77 -7.94
N GLY A 36 -15.51 19.20 -7.50
CA GLY A 36 -15.18 19.04 -6.09
C GLY A 36 -14.75 17.61 -5.74
N ALA A 37 -14.74 17.35 -4.43
CA ALA A 37 -14.34 16.07 -3.86
C ALA A 37 -15.54 15.12 -3.73
N GLY A 38 -15.34 13.85 -4.07
CA GLY A 38 -16.31 12.78 -3.87
C GLY A 38 -16.24 12.19 -2.45
N PRO A 39 -17.01 11.13 -2.18
CA PRO A 39 -16.97 10.45 -0.89
C PRO A 39 -15.60 9.75 -0.67
N PRO A 40 -15.08 9.75 0.57
CA PRO A 40 -13.85 9.03 0.88
C PRO A 40 -14.06 7.51 0.85
N SER A 41 -12.96 6.78 0.71
CA SER A 41 -12.92 5.33 0.95
C SER A 41 -13.19 5.00 2.42
N GLU A 42 -13.33 3.71 2.72
CA GLU A 42 -13.17 3.21 4.09
C GLU A 42 -11.75 3.51 4.61
N GLU A 43 -11.64 3.68 5.94
CA GLU A 43 -10.35 3.89 6.62
C GLU A 43 -9.59 2.57 6.72
N ILE A 44 -8.30 2.62 6.40
CA ILE A 44 -7.37 1.51 6.61
C ILE A 44 -6.31 1.95 7.63
N LYS A 45 -6.06 1.11 8.64
CA LYS A 45 -4.99 1.32 9.62
C LYS A 45 -3.78 0.46 9.27
N ALA A 46 -2.60 1.07 9.23
CA ALA A 46 -1.35 0.37 8.97
C ALA A 46 -0.25 0.88 9.91
N LYS A 47 0.55 -0.04 10.45
CA LYS A 47 1.70 0.29 11.29
C LYS A 47 3.00 0.09 10.52
N THR A 48 3.87 1.10 10.54
CA THR A 48 5.22 0.96 9.99
C THR A 48 6.07 0.02 10.83
N LEU A 49 7.03 -0.65 10.19
CA LEU A 49 7.97 -1.52 10.87
C LEU A 49 8.84 -0.73 11.87
N GLN A 50 9.26 -1.41 12.94
CA GLN A 50 10.20 -0.84 13.90
C GLN A 50 11.64 -0.83 13.37
N PHE A 51 12.00 -1.88 12.63
CA PHE A 51 13.31 -2.11 12.04
C PHE A 51 13.13 -2.45 10.57
N ASP A 52 14.19 -2.27 9.77
CA ASP A 52 14.19 -2.73 8.39
C ASP A 52 14.02 -4.26 8.34
N PRO A 53 13.42 -4.82 7.28
CA PRO A 53 13.41 -6.25 7.08
C PRO A 53 14.85 -6.79 7.16
N PRO A 54 15.07 -7.97 7.78
CA PRO A 54 16.40 -8.57 7.75
C PRO A 54 16.84 -8.74 6.30
N GLY A 55 18.13 -8.51 6.04
CA GLY A 55 18.72 -8.84 4.75
C GLY A 55 18.55 -10.33 4.44
N VAL A 56 18.74 -10.70 3.17
CA VAL A 56 18.72 -12.12 2.77
C VAL A 56 19.69 -12.93 3.65
N PRO A 57 19.29 -14.12 4.13
CA PRO A 57 20.14 -14.92 4.99
C PRO A 57 21.43 -15.31 4.27
N VAL A 58 22.56 -15.18 4.95
CA VAL A 58 23.88 -15.58 4.43
C VAL A 58 24.30 -16.89 5.09
N ILE A 59 24.42 -17.97 4.31
CA ILE A 59 24.96 -19.24 4.79
C ILE A 59 26.47 -19.08 4.94
N LYS A 60 26.96 -19.12 6.19
CA LYS A 60 28.39 -18.90 6.47
C LYS A 60 29.25 -20.14 6.27
N THR A 61 28.72 -21.33 6.47
CA THR A 61 29.39 -22.60 6.16
C THR A 61 28.37 -23.73 6.01
N TYR A 62 28.54 -24.56 4.99
CA TYR A 62 27.93 -25.88 4.92
C TYR A 62 29.05 -26.91 5.15
N THR A 63 28.97 -27.65 6.25
CA THR A 63 29.82 -28.81 6.47
C THR A 63 28.95 -30.05 6.26
N PRO A 64 29.23 -30.89 5.26
CA PRO A 64 28.46 -32.09 4.98
C PRO A 64 28.55 -33.13 6.11
#